data_AF-A0A661GB84-F1
#
_entry.id   AF-A0A661GB84-F1
#
_cell.length_a   1.000
_cell.length_b   1.000
_cell.length_c   1.000
_cell.angle_alpha   90.00
_cell.angle_beta   90.00
_cell.angle_gamma   90.00
#
_symmetry.space_group_name_H-M   'P 1'
#
loop_
_entity.id
_entity.type
_entity.pdbx_description
1 polymer ?
#
loop_
_entity_poly.entity_id
_entity_poly.type
_entity_poly.pdbx_seq_one_letter_code
_entity_poly.pdbx_strand_id
1 'polypeptide(L)'
;MTNDKLNQWLATVANFGVIVGIFFLIFEIRLNTIAIQAQTRDSISEKEMQLYGWQATSPELAFVVDKVFRGEAENLTPVQDQMWFGYVEAVFREHENALYQFEQGLFNTEDFSGRVNNMRALIKIAAIREHWFGRRDRYSPSLRTEIERILAEMEPPAQK
;
A
#
# COMPACT_ATOMS: atom_id res chain seq x y z
N MET A 1 14.88 -63.07 5.84
CA MET A 1 15.20 -61.72 6.32
C MET A 1 14.79 -61.65 7.78
N THR A 2 15.70 -61.32 8.70
CA THR A 2 15.37 -61.13 10.13
C THR A 2 14.56 -59.86 10.31
N ASN A 3 13.57 -59.88 11.21
CA ASN A 3 12.64 -58.77 11.48
C ASN A 3 13.36 -57.43 11.74
N ASP A 4 14.56 -57.47 12.29
CA ASP A 4 15.39 -56.27 12.55
C ASP A 4 15.81 -55.55 11.27
N LYS A 5 16.15 -56.28 10.20
CA LYS A 5 16.53 -55.67 8.91
C LYS A 5 15.33 -54.97 8.25
N LEU A 6 14.13 -55.55 8.41
CA LEU A 6 12.90 -54.95 7.90
C LEU A 6 12.55 -53.66 8.67
N ASN A 7 12.62 -53.70 10.00
CA ASN A 7 12.37 -52.53 10.85
C ASN A 7 13.37 -51.40 10.57
N GLN A 8 14.65 -51.72 10.39
CA GLN A 8 15.68 -50.73 10.07
C GLN A 8 15.46 -50.09 8.69
N TRP A 9 15.04 -50.88 7.69
CA TRP A 9 14.70 -50.36 6.36
C TRP A 9 13.46 -49.46 6.42
N LEU A 10 12.41 -49.88 7.13
CA LEU A 10 11.20 -49.09 7.32
C LEU A 10 11.50 -47.75 8.02
N ALA A 11 12.32 -47.76 9.08
CA ALA A 11 12.75 -46.54 9.76
C ALA A 11 13.55 -45.62 8.83
N THR A 12 14.42 -46.19 7.98
CA THR A 12 15.20 -45.42 7.01
C THR A 12 14.30 -44.74 5.97
N VAL A 13 13.33 -45.49 5.42
CA VAL A 13 12.36 -44.95 4.46
C VAL A 13 11.46 -43.89 5.10
N ALA A 14 11.01 -44.11 6.34
CA ALA A 14 10.21 -43.13 7.08
C ALA A 14 10.98 -41.83 7.30
N ASN A 15 12.23 -41.91 7.77
CA ASN A 15 13.09 -40.73 7.96
C ASN A 15 13.34 -40.00 6.64
N PHE A 16 13.58 -40.74 5.56
CA PHE A 16 13.73 -40.15 4.23
C PHE A 16 12.44 -39.46 3.76
N GLY A 17 11.28 -40.08 3.98
CA GLY A 17 9.97 -39.50 3.67
C GLY A 17 9.70 -38.20 4.44
N VAL A 18 10.08 -38.13 5.72
CA VAL A 18 10.00 -36.91 6.53
C VAL A 18 10.87 -35.80 5.94
N ILE A 19 12.12 -36.11 5.58
CA ILE A 19 13.05 -35.13 4.98
C ILE A 19 12.48 -34.60 3.67
N VAL A 20 12.02 -35.49 2.78
CA VAL A 20 11.39 -35.11 1.52
C VAL A 20 10.15 -34.25 1.77
N GLY A 21 9.30 -34.62 2.74
CA GLY A 21 8.13 -33.83 3.13
C GLY A 21 8.47 -32.42 3.59
N ILE A 22 9.54 -32.24 4.37
CA ILE A 22 10.03 -30.91 4.79
C ILE A 22 10.47 -30.08 3.58
N PHE A 23 11.18 -30.69 2.62
CA PHE A 23 11.59 -29.98 1.40
C PHE A 23 10.38 -29.53 0.57
N PHE A 24 9.37 -30.39 0.40
CA PHE A 24 8.11 -30.02 -0.26
C PHE A 24 7.42 -28.86 0.45
N LEU A 25 7.30 -28.90 1.78
CA LEU A 25 6.69 -27.83 2.56
C LEU A 25 7.42 -26.50 2.38
N ILE A 26 8.76 -26.50 2.42
CA ILE A 26 9.56 -25.28 2.19
C ILE A 26 9.30 -24.72 0.78
N PHE A 27 9.20 -25.59 -0.22
CA PHE A 27 8.92 -25.20 -1.59
C PHE A 27 7.51 -24.62 -1.75
N GLU A 28 6.49 -25.26 -1.17
CA GLU A 28 5.11 -24.79 -1.18
C GLU A 28 4.96 -23.43 -0.49
N ILE A 29 5.61 -23.21 0.65
CA ILE A 29 5.60 -21.92 1.34
C ILE A 29 6.18 -20.81 0.47
N ARG A 30 7.26 -21.08 -0.27
CA ARG A 30 7.87 -20.11 -1.20
C ARG A 30 6.93 -19.77 -2.35
N LEU A 31 6.32 -20.78 -2.97
CA LEU A 31 5.35 -20.57 -4.04
C LEU A 31 4.12 -19.80 -3.56
N ASN A 32 3.62 -20.12 -2.37
CA ASN A 32 2.51 -19.41 -1.75
C ASN A 32 2.87 -17.93 -1.49
N THR A 33 4.08 -17.67 -0.97
CA THR A 33 4.56 -16.29 -0.76
C THR A 33 4.55 -15.48 -2.07
N ILE A 34 5.06 -16.07 -3.16
CA ILE A 34 5.06 -15.42 -4.49
C ILE A 34 3.62 -15.17 -4.97
N ALA A 35 2.71 -16.13 -4.78
CA ALA A 35 1.32 -15.99 -5.17
C ALA A 35 0.61 -14.86 -4.39
N ILE A 36 0.81 -14.77 -3.08
CA ILE A 36 0.26 -13.70 -2.23
C ILE A 36 0.80 -12.33 -2.66
N GLN A 37 2.11 -12.23 -2.94
CA GLN A 37 2.72 -11.00 -3.43
C GLN A 37 2.10 -10.56 -4.77
N ALA A 38 1.93 -11.49 -5.72
CA ALA A 38 1.31 -11.20 -7.00
C ALA A 38 -0.15 -10.74 -6.85
N GLN A 39 -0.94 -11.43 -6.02
CA GLN A 39 -2.33 -11.07 -5.74
C GLN A 39 -2.44 -9.71 -5.04
N THR A 40 -1.51 -9.40 -4.13
CA THR A 40 -1.49 -8.11 -3.42
C THR A 40 -1.18 -6.96 -4.39
N ARG A 41 -0.23 -7.17 -5.31
CA ARG A 41 0.09 -6.22 -6.37
C ARG A 41 -1.10 -5.96 -7.28
N ASP A 42 -1.79 -7.01 -7.70
CA ASP A 42 -2.99 -6.92 -8.54
C ASP A 42 -4.12 -6.15 -7.84
N SER A 43 -4.45 -6.52 -6.59
CA SER A 43 -5.52 -5.86 -5.82
C SER A 43 -5.26 -4.38 -5.58
N ILE A 44 -4.02 -3.97 -5.36
CA ILE A 44 -3.68 -2.55 -5.20
C ILE A 44 -3.77 -1.82 -6.54
N SER A 45 -3.28 -2.43 -7.62
CA SER A 45 -3.39 -1.85 -8.97
C SER A 45 -4.86 -1.66 -9.36
N GLU A 46 -5.72 -2.60 -9.00
CA GLU A 46 -7.17 -2.50 -9.17
C GLU A 46 -7.77 -1.33 -8.37
N LYS A 47 -7.39 -1.16 -7.10
CA LYS A 47 -7.87 -0.02 -6.28
C LYS A 47 -7.44 1.33 -6.85
N GLU A 48 -6.22 1.43 -7.37
CA GLU A 48 -5.77 2.64 -8.07
C GLU A 48 -6.56 2.88 -9.35
N MET A 49 -6.78 1.84 -10.16
CA MET A 49 -7.62 1.93 -11.36
C MET A 49 -9.04 2.36 -11.01
N GLN A 50 -9.60 1.91 -9.90
CA GLN A 50 -10.91 2.35 -9.43
C GLN A 50 -10.90 3.83 -9.01
N LEU A 51 -9.86 4.29 -8.32
CA LEU A 51 -9.71 5.69 -7.91
C LEU A 51 -9.56 6.62 -9.13
N TYR A 52 -8.68 6.28 -10.07
CA TYR A 52 -8.51 7.01 -11.33
C TYR A 52 -9.76 6.90 -12.21
N GLY A 53 -10.40 5.74 -12.23
CA GLY A 53 -11.65 5.50 -12.94
C GLY A 53 -12.77 6.38 -12.41
N TRP A 54 -12.91 6.53 -11.08
CA TRP A 54 -13.88 7.43 -10.48
C TRP A 54 -13.65 8.88 -10.91
N GLN A 55 -12.41 9.35 -10.89
CA GLN A 55 -12.07 10.69 -11.37
C GLN A 55 -12.33 10.85 -12.89
N ALA A 56 -11.99 9.84 -13.71
CA ALA A 56 -12.12 9.91 -15.16
C ALA A 56 -13.57 9.80 -15.65
N THR A 57 -14.45 9.15 -14.89
CA THR A 57 -15.84 8.86 -15.28
C THR A 57 -16.88 9.75 -14.60
N SER A 58 -16.48 10.55 -13.60
CA SER A 58 -17.35 11.57 -12.99
C SER A 58 -16.90 12.97 -13.41
N PRO A 59 -17.62 13.63 -14.34
CA PRO A 59 -17.32 15.00 -14.75
C PRO A 59 -17.33 15.98 -13.58
N GLU A 60 -18.23 15.79 -12.61
CA GLU A 60 -18.33 16.63 -11.42
C GLU A 60 -17.10 16.50 -10.54
N LEU A 61 -16.61 15.27 -10.31
CA LEU A 61 -15.40 15.07 -9.52
C LEU A 61 -14.18 15.59 -10.27
N ALA A 62 -14.07 15.34 -11.57
CA ALA A 62 -12.98 15.86 -12.39
C ALA A 62 -12.91 17.39 -12.32
N PHE A 63 -14.06 18.07 -12.39
CA PHE A 63 -14.16 19.52 -12.23
C PHE A 63 -13.70 19.98 -10.85
N VAL A 64 -14.14 19.31 -9.77
CA VAL A 64 -13.73 19.63 -8.40
C VAL A 64 -12.23 19.47 -8.20
N VAL A 65 -11.65 18.36 -8.66
CA VAL A 65 -10.21 18.11 -8.54
C VAL A 65 -9.39 19.13 -9.33
N ASP A 66 -9.77 19.43 -10.58
CA ASP A 66 -9.09 20.48 -11.38
C ASP A 66 -9.15 21.84 -10.69
N LYS A 67 -10.32 22.21 -10.16
CA LYS A 67 -10.52 23.47 -9.42
C LYS A 67 -9.61 23.57 -8.19
N VAL A 68 -9.53 22.51 -7.39
CA VAL A 68 -8.63 22.47 -6.23
C VAL A 68 -7.16 22.53 -6.65
N PHE A 69 -6.79 21.84 -7.73
CA PHE A 69 -5.41 21.81 -8.22
C PHE A 69 -4.96 23.15 -8.81
N ARG A 70 -5.91 23.98 -9.27
CA ARG A 70 -5.68 25.39 -9.65
C ARG A 70 -5.61 26.34 -8.45
N GLY A 71 -5.82 25.84 -7.24
CA GLY A 71 -5.76 26.63 -6.01
C GLY A 71 -7.05 27.39 -5.70
N GLU A 72 -8.20 26.93 -6.20
CA GLU A 72 -9.52 27.55 -5.96
C GLU A 72 -10.37 26.74 -4.96
N ALA A 73 -9.73 26.09 -3.99
CA ALA A 73 -10.38 25.20 -3.02
C ALA A 73 -11.36 25.95 -2.10
N GLU A 74 -11.10 27.22 -1.81
CA GLU A 74 -11.96 28.11 -1.04
C GLU A 74 -13.29 28.43 -1.74
N ASN A 75 -13.37 28.20 -3.06
CA ASN A 75 -14.54 28.48 -3.88
C ASN A 75 -15.42 27.24 -4.12
N LEU A 76 -15.20 26.14 -3.39
CA LEU A 76 -16.04 24.95 -3.49
C LEU A 76 -17.41 25.21 -2.86
N THR A 77 -18.48 24.76 -3.54
CA THR A 77 -19.80 24.68 -2.91
C THR A 77 -19.82 23.58 -1.85
N PRO A 78 -20.79 23.55 -0.91
CA PRO A 78 -20.86 22.49 0.10
C PRO A 78 -20.90 21.06 -0.48
N VAL A 79 -21.54 20.87 -1.64
CA VAL A 79 -21.58 19.58 -2.33
C VAL A 79 -20.21 19.22 -2.91
N GLN A 80 -19.53 20.20 -3.51
CA GLN A 80 -18.20 20.02 -4.07
C GLN A 80 -17.16 19.75 -2.98
N ASP A 81 -17.28 20.42 -1.83
CA ASP A 81 -16.43 20.19 -0.66
C ASP A 81 -16.59 18.74 -0.15
N GLN A 82 -17.83 18.24 -0.06
CA GLN A 82 -18.08 16.83 0.30
C GLN A 82 -17.48 15.83 -0.71
N MET A 83 -17.54 16.14 -2.01
CA MET A 83 -16.91 15.31 -3.05
C MET A 83 -15.40 15.31 -2.94
N TRP A 84 -14.79 16.49 -2.77
CA TRP A 84 -13.37 16.65 -2.53
C TRP A 84 -12.94 15.87 -1.29
N PHE A 85 -13.67 16.03 -0.18
CA PHE A 85 -13.44 15.29 1.06
C PHE A 85 -13.40 13.77 0.85
N GLY A 86 -14.41 13.22 0.15
CA GLY A 86 -14.46 11.79 -0.15
C GLY A 86 -13.30 11.31 -1.01
N TYR A 87 -12.91 12.10 -2.01
CA TYR A 87 -11.76 11.82 -2.86
C TYR A 87 -10.44 11.77 -2.07
N VAL A 88 -10.19 12.78 -1.24
CA VAL A 88 -8.94 12.86 -0.46
C VAL A 88 -8.86 11.77 0.60
N GLU A 89 -9.98 11.42 1.26
CA GLU A 89 -10.01 10.27 2.16
C GLU A 89 -9.68 8.96 1.43
N ALA A 90 -10.23 8.75 0.22
CA ALA A 90 -9.93 7.57 -0.58
C ALA A 90 -8.43 7.49 -0.96
N VAL A 91 -7.84 8.61 -1.36
CA VAL A 91 -6.41 8.74 -1.67
C VAL A 91 -5.54 8.35 -0.48
N PHE A 92 -5.80 8.92 0.71
CA PHE A 92 -5.01 8.59 1.90
C PHE A 92 -5.19 7.15 2.36
N ARG A 93 -6.40 6.58 2.25
CA ARG A 93 -6.66 5.17 2.60
C ARG A 93 -5.98 4.19 1.64
N GLU A 94 -5.92 4.52 0.36
CA GLU A 94 -5.17 3.73 -0.62
C GLU A 94 -3.67 3.71 -0.24
N HIS A 95 -3.09 4.88 0.02
CA HIS A 95 -1.68 4.97 0.41
C HIS A 95 -1.38 4.31 1.76
N GLU A 96 -2.28 4.43 2.74
CA GLU A 96 -2.16 3.72 4.02
C GLU A 96 -2.10 2.21 3.82
N ASN A 97 -3.01 1.68 2.98
CA ASN A 97 -3.03 0.27 2.67
C ASN A 97 -1.75 -0.14 1.94
N ALA A 98 -1.28 0.63 0.95
CA ALA A 98 -0.04 0.32 0.25
C ALA A 98 1.18 0.30 1.18
N LEU A 99 1.29 1.27 2.10
CA LEU A 99 2.34 1.32 3.11
C LEU A 99 2.29 0.11 4.03
N TYR A 100 1.11 -0.26 4.51
CA TYR A 100 0.94 -1.46 5.34
C TYR A 100 1.41 -2.73 4.60
N GLN A 101 1.03 -2.92 3.33
CA GLN A 101 1.47 -4.09 2.56
C GLN A 101 2.99 -4.08 2.30
N PHE A 102 3.59 -2.91 2.12
CA PHE A 102 5.05 -2.76 2.01
C PHE A 102 5.74 -3.18 3.31
N GLU A 103 5.24 -2.75 4.47
CA GLU A 103 5.77 -3.14 5.79
C GLU A 103 5.67 -4.65 6.05
N GLN A 104 4.68 -5.33 5.47
CA GLN A 104 4.54 -6.79 5.53
C GLN A 104 5.47 -7.54 4.55
N GLY A 105 6.29 -6.84 3.76
CA GLY A 105 7.17 -7.46 2.77
C GLY A 105 6.46 -7.98 1.51
N LEU A 106 5.25 -7.46 1.24
CA LEU A 106 4.47 -7.83 0.06
C LEU A 106 4.77 -6.96 -1.17
N PHE A 107 5.50 -5.87 -0.98
CA PHE A 107 6.09 -5.06 -2.05
C PHE A 107 7.62 -5.04 -1.95
N ASN A 108 8.28 -4.99 -3.11
CA ASN A 108 9.68 -4.62 -3.16
C ASN A 108 9.81 -3.08 -3.05
N THR A 109 11.01 -2.61 -2.70
CA THR A 109 11.28 -1.17 -2.51
C THR A 109 11.11 -0.36 -3.80
N GLU A 110 11.41 -0.96 -4.96
CA GLU A 110 11.31 -0.29 -6.25
C GLU A 110 9.84 0.06 -6.59
N ASP A 111 8.94 -0.90 -6.43
CA ASP A 111 7.50 -0.74 -6.64
C ASP A 111 6.90 0.29 -5.66
N PHE A 112 7.34 0.28 -4.40
CA PHE A 112 6.82 1.21 -3.40
C PHE A 112 7.31 2.65 -3.60
N SER A 113 8.51 2.83 -4.17
CA SER A 113 9.11 4.16 -4.38
C SER A 113 8.25 5.08 -5.26
N GLY A 114 7.56 4.52 -6.26
CA GLY A 114 6.63 5.26 -7.11
C GLY A 114 5.45 5.83 -6.32
N ARG A 115 4.95 5.10 -5.32
CA ARG A 115 3.85 5.52 -4.44
C ARG A 115 4.28 6.65 -3.51
N VAL A 116 5.46 6.54 -2.92
CA VAL A 116 6.04 7.61 -2.10
C VAL A 116 6.21 8.89 -2.92
N ASN A 117 6.64 8.77 -4.18
CA ASN A 117 6.75 9.92 -5.08
C ASN A 117 5.38 10.54 -5.42
N ASN A 118 4.35 9.73 -5.64
CA ASN A 118 2.98 10.21 -5.82
C ASN A 118 2.48 10.96 -4.58
N MET A 119 2.63 10.38 -3.40
CA MET A 119 2.27 11.04 -2.13
C MET A 119 3.01 12.37 -1.96
N ARG A 120 4.33 12.40 -2.24
CA ARG A 120 5.13 13.63 -2.20
C ARG A 120 4.58 14.69 -3.16
N ALA A 121 4.08 14.31 -4.33
CA ALA A 121 3.45 15.25 -5.25
C ALA A 121 2.10 15.78 -4.70
N LEU A 122 1.27 14.91 -4.13
CA LEU A 122 -0.03 15.29 -3.56
C LEU A 122 0.12 16.20 -2.34
N ILE A 123 1.05 15.91 -1.45
CA ILE A 123 1.35 16.72 -0.25
C ILE A 123 1.86 18.12 -0.62
N LYS A 124 2.28 18.39 -1.87
CA LYS A 124 2.58 19.77 -2.32
C LYS A 124 1.33 20.62 -2.52
N ILE A 125 0.15 20.02 -2.66
CA ILE A 125 -1.11 20.74 -2.83
C ILE A 125 -1.61 21.21 -1.46
N ALA A 126 -1.86 22.52 -1.33
CA ALA A 126 -2.22 23.13 -0.04
C ALA A 126 -3.49 22.48 0.56
N ALA A 127 -4.54 22.31 -0.23
CA ALA A 127 -5.79 21.68 0.21
C ALA A 127 -5.61 20.23 0.70
N ILE A 128 -4.67 19.47 0.11
CA ILE A 128 -4.34 18.12 0.58
C ILE A 128 -3.66 18.18 1.96
N ARG A 129 -2.72 19.12 2.16
CA ARG A 129 -2.07 19.31 3.47
C ARG A 129 -3.05 19.76 4.53
N GLU A 130 -3.94 20.69 4.21
CA GLU A 130 -4.98 21.15 5.13
C GLU A 130 -5.89 19.99 5.55
N HIS A 131 -6.29 19.14 4.60
CA HIS A 131 -7.03 17.93 4.90
C HIS A 131 -6.26 16.98 5.83
N TRP A 132 -4.97 16.76 5.52
CA TRP A 132 -4.06 15.95 6.35
C TRP A 132 -4.00 16.48 7.79
N PHE A 133 -3.65 17.74 7.99
CA PHE A 133 -3.48 18.29 9.35
C PHE A 133 -4.77 18.27 10.17
N GLY A 134 -5.93 18.45 9.53
CA GLY A 134 -7.22 18.37 10.23
C GLY A 134 -7.60 16.95 10.66
N ARG A 135 -6.96 15.91 10.12
CA ARG A 135 -7.45 14.51 10.24
C ARG A 135 -6.37 13.46 10.46
N ARG A 136 -5.10 13.83 10.54
CA ARG A 136 -3.96 12.89 10.66
C ARG A 136 -4.13 11.85 11.76
N ASP A 137 -4.83 12.19 12.84
CA ASP A 137 -5.08 11.28 13.97
C ASP A 137 -6.02 10.11 13.66
N ARG A 138 -6.70 10.12 12.50
CA ARG A 138 -7.54 9.03 11.99
C ARG A 138 -6.76 7.98 11.20
N TYR A 139 -5.46 8.20 11.00
CA TYR A 139 -4.56 7.31 10.27
C TYR A 139 -3.56 6.63 11.22
N SER A 140 -3.01 5.54 10.74
CA SER A 140 -2.00 4.74 11.42
C SER A 140 -0.77 5.57 11.79
N PRO A 141 -0.07 5.23 12.89
CA PRO A 141 1.21 5.84 13.22
C PRO A 141 2.24 5.74 12.10
N SER A 142 2.23 4.65 11.33
CA SER A 142 3.13 4.45 10.20
C SER A 142 2.90 5.48 9.10
N LEU A 143 1.65 5.63 8.62
CA LEU A 143 1.34 6.65 7.61
C LEU A 143 1.68 8.04 8.11
N ARG A 144 1.36 8.35 9.38
CA ARG A 144 1.75 9.63 9.98
C ARG A 144 3.25 9.85 9.91
N THR A 145 4.05 8.87 10.32
CA THR A 145 5.52 8.98 10.29
C THR A 145 6.02 9.23 8.87
N GLU A 146 5.48 8.53 7.88
CA GLU A 146 5.88 8.69 6.48
C GLU A 146 5.51 10.06 5.92
N ILE A 147 4.31 10.57 6.20
CA ILE A 147 3.89 11.90 5.73
C ILE A 147 4.68 13.00 6.43
N GLU A 148 4.92 12.91 7.75
CA GLU A 148 5.73 13.88 8.49
C GLU A 148 7.18 13.87 7.97
N ARG A 149 7.72 12.72 7.58
CA ARG A 149 9.02 12.62 6.89
C ARG A 149 9.00 13.37 5.55
N ILE A 150 7.96 13.18 4.73
CA ILE A 150 7.79 13.89 3.46
C ILE A 150 7.67 15.41 3.69
N LEU A 151 6.92 15.84 4.70
CA LEU A 151 6.74 17.25 5.04
C LEU A 151 8.07 17.89 5.48
N ALA A 152 8.86 17.20 6.30
CA ALA A 152 10.17 17.67 6.74
C ALA A 152 11.17 17.83 5.59
N GLU A 153 11.09 17.01 4.53
CA GLU A 153 11.90 17.17 3.31
C GLU A 153 11.53 18.43 2.51
N MET A 154 10.31 18.95 2.68
CA MET A 154 9.80 20.11 1.94
C MET A 154 10.14 21.44 2.61
N GLU A 155 10.43 21.45 3.92
CA GLU A 155 10.89 22.65 4.61
C GLU A 155 12.35 22.94 4.21
N PRO A 156 12.68 24.19 3.83
CA PRO A 156 14.08 24.55 3.60
C PRO A 156 14.87 24.30 4.88
N PRO A 157 16.11 23.77 4.81
CA PRO A 157 16.91 23.53 6.00
C PRO A 157 17.02 24.84 6.79
N ALA A 158 16.68 24.78 8.08
CA ALA A 158 16.73 25.92 8.97
C ALA A 158 18.07 26.64 8.79
N GLN A 159 18.02 27.89 8.34
CA GLN A 159 19.20 28.74 8.27
C GLN A 159 19.72 28.91 9.70
N LYS A 160 20.86 28.27 9.98
CA LYS A 160 21.64 28.50 11.20
C LYS A 160 22.37 29.84 11.11
#